data_AF-A0A3A5V5M5-F1
#
_entry.id   AF-A0A3A5V5M5-F1
#
_cell.length_a   1.000
_cell.length_b   1.000
_cell.length_c   1.000
_cell.angle_alpha   90.00
_cell.angle_beta   90.00
_cell.angle_gamma   90.00
#
_symmetry.space_group_name_H-M   'P 1'
#
loop_
_entity.id
_entity.type
_entity.pdbx_description
1 polymer ?
#
loop_
_entity_poly.entity_id
_entity_poly.type
_entity_poly.pdbx_seq_one_letter_code
_entity_poly.pdbx_strand_id
1 'polypeptide(L)' 'MGNHLTEEMIDEFSASDGFTVYQSVGSNPGDAEEDMRSEFFTVVDTLLGQLPDEAVSNFVESKDFEIYRTIGAMYS' A
#
# COMPACT_ATOMS: atom_id res chain seq x y z
N MET A 1 10.34 -17.98 -10.75
CA MET A 1 8.97 -18.30 -10.31
C MET A 1 8.45 -17.03 -9.68
N GLY A 2 7.52 -16.34 -10.35
CA GLY A 2 6.98 -15.07 -9.87
C GLY A 2 6.20 -15.33 -8.58
N ASN A 3 6.53 -14.59 -7.53
CA ASN A 3 5.90 -14.74 -6.23
C ASN A 3 4.49 -14.12 -6.31
N HIS A 4 3.49 -14.90 -6.71
CA HIS A 4 2.11 -14.44 -6.68
C HIS A 4 1.72 -14.11 -5.24
N LEU A 5 1.01 -13.00 -5.02
CA LEU A 5 0.24 -12.80 -3.79
C LEU A 5 -0.58 -14.05 -3.54
N THR A 6 -0.21 -14.83 -2.53
CA THR A 6 -0.98 -16.01 -2.15
C THR A 6 -2.21 -15.54 -1.36
N GLU A 7 -3.25 -16.37 -1.34
CA GLU A 7 -4.40 -16.13 -0.47
C GLU A 7 -3.95 -15.98 0.99
N GLU A 8 -2.95 -16.75 1.42
CA GLU A 8 -2.35 -16.66 2.76
C GLU A 8 -1.74 -15.29 3.06
N MET A 9 -1.00 -14.68 2.11
CA MET A 9 -0.44 -13.34 2.27
C MET A 9 -1.52 -12.26 2.33
N ILE A 10 -2.59 -12.42 1.55
CA ILE A 10 -3.75 -11.51 1.57
C ILE A 10 -4.48 -11.63 2.90
N ASP A 11 -4.68 -12.85 3.41
CA ASP A 11 -5.34 -13.11 4.68
C ASP A 11 -4.50 -12.58 5.86
N GLU A 12 -3.19 -12.82 5.85
CA GLU A 12 -2.27 -12.30 6.86
C GLU A 12 -2.25 -10.77 6.86
N PHE A 13 -2.17 -10.16 5.67
CA PHE A 13 -2.24 -8.70 5.55
C PHE A 13 -3.58 -8.18 6.05
N SER A 14 -4.69 -8.76 5.62
CA SER A 14 -6.05 -8.32 5.99
C SER A 14 -6.34 -8.48 7.49
N ALA A 15 -5.65 -9.40 8.18
CA ALA A 15 -5.73 -9.59 9.62
C ALA A 15 -4.74 -8.71 10.42
N SER A 16 -3.82 -8.00 9.76
CA SER A 16 -2.80 -7.18 10.40
C SER A 16 -3.31 -5.78 10.77
N ASP A 17 -2.66 -5.16 11.76
CA ASP A 17 -2.91 -3.76 12.12
C ASP A 17 -2.58 -2.80 10.96
N GLY A 18 -1.60 -3.18 10.11
CA GLY A 18 -1.21 -2.43 8.92
C GLY A 18 -2.34 -2.29 7.89
N PHE A 19 -3.26 -3.24 7.81
CA PHE A 19 -4.42 -3.13 6.91
C PHE A 19 -5.42 -2.06 7.36
N THR A 20 -5.59 -1.89 8.68
CA THR A 20 -6.45 -0.82 9.22
C THR A 20 -5.88 0.54 8.87
N VAL A 21 -4.56 0.70 8.98
CA VAL A 21 -3.86 1.92 8.56
C VAL A 21 -4.01 2.13 7.05
N TYR A 22 -3.78 1.07 6.25
CA TYR A 22 -3.93 1.11 4.80
C TYR A 22 -5.30 1.62 4.37
N GLN A 23 -6.38 1.06 4.93
CA GLN A 23 -7.74 1.47 4.63
C GLN A 23 -8.06 2.90 5.07
N SER A 24 -7.64 3.28 6.27
CA SER A 24 -7.93 4.60 6.83
C SER A 24 -7.26 5.70 6.02
N VAL A 25 -5.95 5.56 5.78
CA VAL A 25 -5.17 6.52 4.99
C VAL A 25 -5.60 6.50 3.52
N GLY A 26 -5.81 5.33 2.92
CA GLY A 26 -6.24 5.22 1.53
C GLY A 26 -7.62 5.84 1.26
N SER A 27 -8.52 5.84 2.25
CA SER A 27 -9.86 6.40 2.12
C SER A 27 -9.92 7.91 2.32
N ASN A 28 -9.18 8.44 3.31
CA ASN A 28 -9.12 9.87 3.57
C ASN A 28 -7.72 10.28 4.05
N PRO A 29 -6.78 10.44 3.11
CA PRO A 29 -5.42 10.72 3.50
C PRO A 29 -5.26 12.13 4.05
N GLY A 30 -6.18 13.06 3.79
CA GLY A 30 -6.14 14.43 4.32
C GLY A 30 -6.38 14.52 5.84
N ASP A 31 -7.12 13.58 6.42
CA ASP A 31 -7.44 13.55 7.86
C ASP A 31 -6.48 12.67 8.67
N ALA A 32 -5.74 11.78 8.01
CA ALA A 32 -4.82 10.87 8.71
C ALA A 32 -3.66 11.64 9.35
N GLU A 33 -3.18 11.14 10.50
CA GLU A 33 -2.00 11.70 11.16
C GLU A 33 -0.71 11.37 10.39
N GLU A 34 0.35 12.15 10.63
CA GLU A 34 1.64 11.98 9.96
C GLU A 34 2.20 10.55 10.13
N ASP A 35 2.14 10.03 11.35
CA ASP A 35 2.62 8.68 11.69
C ASP A 35 1.81 7.59 10.97
N MET A 36 0.48 7.73 10.88
CA MET A 36 -0.37 6.75 10.19
C MET A 36 -0.08 6.70 8.69
N ARG A 37 0.14 7.86 8.09
CA ARG A 37 0.48 7.96 6.68
C ARG A 37 1.91 7.47 6.40
N SER A 38 2.86 7.68 7.31
CA SER A 38 4.19 7.06 7.22
C SER A 38 4.08 5.54 7.25
N GLU A 39 3.25 5.01 8.15
CA GLU A 39 2.98 3.58 8.25
C GLU A 39 2.29 3.02 6.99
N PHE A 40 1.39 3.80 6.36
CA PHE A 40 0.81 3.45 5.06
C PHE A 40 1.89 3.17 4.00
N PHE A 41 2.93 4.02 3.91
CA PHE A 41 4.01 3.79 2.95
C PHE A 41 4.83 2.54 3.30
N THR A 42 5.16 2.35 4.58
CA THR A 42 5.85 1.12 5.05
C THR A 42 5.07 -0.14 4.64
N VAL A 43 3.75 -0.13 4.83
CA VAL A 43 2.87 -1.25 4.47
C VAL A 43 2.87 -1.48 2.96
N VAL A 44 2.65 -0.43 2.16
CA VAL A 44 2.59 -0.55 0.70
C VAL A 44 3.93 -1.00 0.12
N ASP A 45 5.05 -0.41 0.57
CA ASP A 45 6.39 -0.76 0.10
C ASP A 45 6.76 -2.21 0.48
N THR A 46 6.35 -2.66 1.68
CA THR A 46 6.54 -4.05 2.12
C THR A 46 5.80 -5.02 1.22
N LEU A 47 4.54 -4.71 0.87
CA LEU A 47 3.74 -5.56 -0.02
C LEU A 47 4.33 -5.56 -1.43
N LEU A 48 4.64 -4.40 -2.00
CA LEU A 48 5.24 -4.27 -3.33
C LEU A 48 6.58 -4.99 -3.44
N GLY A 49 7.41 -4.94 -2.40
CA GLY A 49 8.70 -5.65 -2.34
C GLY A 49 8.57 -7.17 -2.36
N GLN A 50 7.40 -7.72 -2.07
CA GLN A 50 7.10 -9.16 -2.15
C GLN A 50 6.51 -9.58 -3.50
N LEU A 51 6.18 -8.61 -4.38
CA LEU A 51 5.59 -8.85 -5.69
C LEU A 51 6.67 -9.00 -6.77
N PRO A 52 6.38 -9.74 -7.87
CA PRO A 52 7.23 -9.76 -9.04
C PRO A 52 7.22 -8.40 -9.75
N ASP A 53 8.29 -8.11 -10.49
CA ASP A 53 8.46 -6.84 -11.22
C ASP A 53 7.26 -6.49 -12.11
N GLU A 54 6.62 -7.49 -12.73
CA GLU A 54 5.43 -7.30 -13.57
C GLU A 54 4.23 -6.78 -12.76
N ALA A 55 4.01 -7.31 -11.55
CA ALA A 55 2.93 -6.86 -10.68
C ALA A 55 3.21 -5.46 -10.12
N VAL A 56 4.47 -5.14 -9.82
CA VAL A 56 4.87 -3.77 -9.46
C VAL A 56 4.64 -2.82 -10.64
N SER A 57 5.01 -3.21 -11.86
CA SER A 57 4.75 -2.41 -13.07
C SER A 57 3.26 -2.16 -13.27
N ASN A 58 2.43 -3.21 -13.14
CA ASN A 58 0.98 -3.09 -13.21
C ASN A 58 0.42 -2.16 -12.13
N PHE A 59 0.97 -2.19 -10.92
CA PHE A 59 0.59 -1.26 -9.86
C PHE A 59 0.94 0.18 -10.23
N VAL A 60 2.16 0.46 -10.68
CA VAL A 60 2.60 1.82 -11.08
C VAL A 60 1.77 2.38 -12.24
N GLU A 61 1.25 1.53 -13.11
CA GLU A 61 0.35 1.90 -14.22
C GLU A 61 -1.14 2.01 -13.81
N SER A 62 -1.48 1.58 -12.60
CA SER A 62 -2.85 1.58 -12.09
C SER A 62 -3.31 2.93 -11.57
N LYS A 63 -4.63 3.09 -11.42
CA LYS A 63 -5.22 4.26 -10.74
C LYS A 63 -4.90 4.29 -9.25
N ASP A 64 -4.58 3.15 -8.64
CA ASP A 64 -4.24 3.06 -7.22
C ASP A 64 -2.88 3.71 -6.94
N PHE A 65 -1.98 3.69 -7.92
CA PHE A 65 -0.72 4.43 -7.83
C PHE A 65 -0.91 5.95 -7.83
N GLU A 66 -1.95 6.48 -8.48
CA GLU A 66 -2.27 7.92 -8.38
C GLU A 66 -2.72 8.29 -6.96
N ILE A 67 -3.41 7.40 -6.25
CA ILE A 67 -3.74 7.58 -4.84
C ILE A 67 -2.45 7.60 -4.01
N TYR A 68 -1.58 6.60 -4.19
CA TYR A 68 -0.28 6.52 -3.53
C TYR A 68 0.55 7.80 -3.73
N ARG A 69 0.65 8.30 -4.97
CA ARG A 69 1.36 9.57 -5.26
C ARG A 69 0.68 10.78 -4.65
N THR A 70 -0.65 10.84 -4.64
CA THR A 70 -1.38 11.96 -4.03
C THR A 70 -1.10 12.04 -2.53
N ILE A 71 -1.06 10.90 -1.86
CA ILE A 71 -0.68 10.81 -0.45
C ILE A 71 0.74 11.33 -0.27
N GLY A 72 1.69 10.89 -1.11
CA GLY A 72 3.10 11.31 -1.02
C GLY A 72 3.32 12.79 -1.36
N ALA A 73 2.52 13.36 -2.26
CA ALA A 73 2.60 14.78 -2.61
C ALA A 73 2.12 15.71 -1.49
N MET A 74 1.30 15.22 -0.56
CA MET A 74 0.93 16.00 0.64
C MET A 74 2.10 16.23 1.62
N TYR A 75 3.25 15.61 1.36
CA TYR A 75 4.46 15.68 2.18
C TYR A 75 5.60 16.54 1.63
N SER A 76 5.50 17.03 0.38
CA SER A 76 6.58 17.83 -0.23
C SER A 76 6.61 19.28 0.23
#